data_AF-A0A2N6F8N7-F1
#
_entry.id   AF-A0A2N6F8N7-F1
#
_cell.length_a   1.000
_cell.length_b   1.000
_cell.length_c   1.000
_cell.angle_alpha   90.00
_cell.angle_beta   90.00
_cell.angle_gamma   90.00
#
_symmetry.space_group_name_H-M   'P 1'
#
loop_
_entity.id
_entity.type
_entity.pdbx_description
1 polymer ?
#
loop_
_entity_poly.entity_id
_entity_poly.type
_entity_poly.pdbx_seq_one_letter_code
_entity_poly.pdbx_strand_id
1 'polypeptide(L)' 'MIKEFVTRDGADWGDPGGALDDKIAQVLTQLKNNQVKVVFDLESETANIVPCL' A
#
# COMPACT_ATOMS: atom_id res chain seq x y z
N MET A 1 -4.67 -0.19 -8.48
CA MET A 1 -4.13 -0.97 -7.34
C MET A 1 -3.63 -0.08 -6.20
N ILE A 2 -2.48 0.62 -6.29
CA ILE A 2 -1.92 1.36 -5.13
C ILE A 2 -2.88 2.46 -4.63
N LYS A 3 -3.46 3.24 -5.54
CA LYS A 3 -4.48 4.25 -5.21
C LYS A 3 -5.67 3.64 -4.46
N GLU A 4 -6.18 2.51 -4.96
CA GLU A 4 -7.31 1.78 -4.35
C GLU A 4 -6.93 1.24 -2.96
N PHE A 5 -5.70 0.73 -2.83
CA PHE A 5 -5.14 0.25 -1.57
C PHE A 5 -5.08 1.36 -0.51
N VAL A 6 -4.49 2.52 -0.85
CA VAL A 6 -4.37 3.64 0.10
C VAL A 6 -5.72 4.31 0.43
N THR A 7 -6.72 4.19 -0.44
CA THR A 7 -8.09 4.66 -0.14
C THR A 7 -8.90 3.66 0.69
N ARG A 8 -8.60 2.35 0.59
CA ARG A 8 -9.30 1.29 1.33
C ARG A 8 -8.79 1.16 2.76
N ASP A 9 -7.48 1.17 2.95
CA ASP A 9 -6.79 1.05 4.24
C ASP A 9 -6.57 2.42 4.91
N GLY A 10 -7.54 3.33 4.77
CA GLY A 10 -7.41 4.78 4.94
C GLY A 10 -6.96 5.34 6.30
N ALA A 11 -6.48 4.54 7.26
CA ALA A 11 -6.31 4.98 8.64
C ALA A 11 -4.86 5.06 9.18
N ASP A 12 -3.92 4.16 8.89
CA ASP A 12 -2.77 4.05 9.82
C ASP A 12 -1.45 3.60 9.17
N TRP A 13 -0.96 4.35 8.19
CA TRP A 13 0.38 4.15 7.60
C TRP A 13 1.46 5.04 8.23
N GLY A 14 1.22 5.58 9.43
CA GLY A 14 2.20 6.38 10.19
C GLY A 14 1.79 7.82 10.62
N ASP A 15 0.56 8.27 10.33
CA ASP A 15 -0.14 9.52 10.77
C ASP A 15 0.39 10.90 10.26
N PRO A 16 -0.37 12.04 10.25
CA PRO A 16 -1.77 12.32 9.86
C PRO A 16 -1.84 13.25 8.62
N GLY A 17 -2.82 13.09 7.72
CA GLY A 17 -3.16 14.14 6.75
C GLY A 17 -2.10 14.49 5.70
N GLY A 18 -2.06 13.71 4.63
CA GLY A 18 -1.41 14.06 3.36
C GLY A 18 -2.41 13.91 2.22
N ALA A 19 -2.16 14.61 1.10
CA ALA A 19 -2.95 14.40 -0.10
C ALA A 19 -2.86 12.91 -0.51
N LEU A 20 -3.86 12.43 -1.24
CA LEU A 20 -3.87 11.03 -1.70
C LEU A 20 -2.57 10.66 -2.44
N ASP A 21 -2.00 11.60 -3.19
CA ASP A 21 -0.73 11.45 -3.90
C ASP A 21 0.47 11.24 -2.96
N ASP A 22 0.51 11.89 -1.80
CA ASP A 22 1.58 11.70 -0.81
C ASP A 22 1.56 10.28 -0.26
N LYS A 23 0.37 9.73 -0.01
CA LYS A 23 0.20 8.34 0.44
C LYS A 23 0.64 7.35 -0.65
N ILE A 24 0.32 7.63 -1.91
CA ILE A 24 0.79 6.82 -3.05
C ILE A 24 2.32 6.85 -3.11
N ALA A 25 2.94 8.03 -2.99
CA ALA A 25 4.39 8.19 -3.02
C ALA A 25 5.10 7.45 -1.88
N GLN A 26 4.49 7.41 -0.69
CA GLN A 26 5.00 6.63 0.44
C GLN A 26 4.99 5.12 0.15
N VAL A 27 3.87 4.57 -0.33
CA VAL A 27 3.80 3.14 -0.70
C VAL A 27 4.80 2.80 -1.80
N LEU A 28 4.97 3.67 -2.80
CA LEU A 28 5.99 3.49 -3.84
C LEU A 28 7.41 3.47 -3.27
N THR A 29 7.70 4.33 -2.29
CA THR A 29 9.01 4.33 -1.60
C THR A 29 9.24 3.03 -0.83
N GLN A 30 8.24 2.55 -0.10
CA GLN A 30 8.33 1.29 0.65
C GLN A 30 8.53 0.08 -0.29
N LEU A 31 7.86 0.06 -1.44
CA LEU A 31 8.05 -0.97 -2.48
C LEU A 31 9.48 -0.94 -3.02
N LYS A 32 10.02 0.25 -3.33
CA LYS A 32 11.41 0.41 -3.80
C LYS A 32 12.45 -0.03 -2.76
N ASN A 33 12.13 0.16 -1.48
CA ASN A 33 13.00 -0.21 -0.36
C ASN A 33 12.80 -1.67 0.11
N ASN A 34 11.98 -2.46 -0.60
CA ASN A 34 11.61 -3.83 -0.23
C ASN A 34 11.00 -3.96 1.18
N GLN A 35 10.39 -2.90 1.71
CA GLN A 35 9.72 -2.91 3.02
C GLN A 35 8.31 -3.51 2.93
N VAL A 36 7.69 -3.43 1.75
CA VAL A 36 6.42 -4.06 1.42
C VAL A 36 6.52 -4.73 0.05
N LYS A 37 5.61 -5.66 -0.22
CA LYS A 37 5.52 -6.39 -1.50
C LYS A 37 4.07 -6.55 -1.94
N VAL A 38 3.91 -6.72 -3.25
CA VAL A 38 2.61 -7.08 -3.84
C VAL A 38 2.43 -8.59 -3.79
N VAL A 39 1.31 -9.05 -3.23
CA VAL A 39 0.89 -10.45 -3.22
C VAL A 39 -0.43 -10.57 -3.95
N PHE A 40 -0.50 -11.50 -4.90
CA PHE A 40 -1.75 -11.85 -5.57
C PHE A 40 -2.36 -13.07 -4.87
N ASP A 41 -3.57 -12.90 -4.35
CA ASP A 41 -4.34 -13.98 -3.76
C ASP A 41 -5.19 -14.63 -4.86
N LEU A 42 -4.97 -15.93 -5.08
CA LEU A 42 -5.63 -16.68 -6.15
C LEU A 42 -7.08 -17.05 -5.82
N GLU A 43 -7.44 -17.13 -4.54
CA GLU A 43 -8.79 -17.53 -4.12
C GLU A 43 -9.79 -16.39 -4.34
N SER A 44 -9.43 -15.17 -3.94
CA SER A 44 -10.22 -13.96 -4.13
C SER A 44 -9.96 -13.25 -5.45
N GLU A 45 -8.95 -13.68 -6.20
CA GLU A 45 -8.45 -13.02 -7.41
C GLU A 45 -8.10 -11.53 -7.16
N THR A 46 -7.56 -11.22 -5.99
CA THR A 46 -7.22 -9.85 -5.59
C THR A 46 -5.73 -9.64 -5.37
N ALA A 47 -5.28 -8.42 -5.69
CA ALA A 47 -3.92 -7.99 -5.42
C ALA A 47 -3.88 -7.18 -4.11
N ASN A 48 -2.95 -7.55 -3.22
CA ASN A 48 -2.77 -6.93 -1.91
C ASN A 48 -1.33 -6.43 -1.75
N ILE A 49 -1.12 -5.45 -0.87
CA ILE A 49 0.22 -4.97 -0.48
C ILE A 49 0.41 -5.37 0.98
N VAL A 50 1.50 -6.07 1.27
CA VAL A 50 1.79 -6.61 2.61
C VAL A 50 3.23 -6.30 3.02
N PRO A 51 3.53 -6.16 4.33
CA PRO A 51 4.89 -6.00 4.82
C PRO A 51 5.82 -7.16 4.43
N CYS A 52 7.09 -6.85 4.20
CA CYS A 52 8.16 -7.83 4.15
C CYS A 52 8.65 -8.11 5.58
N LEU A 53 8.60 -9.37 6.01
CA LEU A 53 9.20 -9.85 7.26
C LEU A 53 10.68 -10.17 7.07
#